data_AF-A0AAE5UYB6-F1
#
_entry.id   AF-A0AAE5UYB6-F1
#
_cell.length_a   1.000
_cell.length_b   1.000
_cell.length_c   1.000
_cell.angle_alpha   90.00
_cell.angle_beta   90.00
_cell.angle_gamma   90.00
#
_symmetry.space_group_name_H-M   'P 1'
#
loop_
_entity.id
_entity.type
_entity.pdbx_description
1 polymer ?
#
loop_
_entity_poly.entity_id
_entity_poly.type
_entity_poly.pdbx_seq_one_letter_code
_entity_poly.pdbx_strand_id
1 'polypeptide(L)'
;MGVIDSLNETSNKAIDVGEVYYKKTQEYYRLKVFQQLTMTTGMLLKTAVFGGLGFMALVFITVAGVVYLAKIIDSMVGACLIAGAFFILLLILAYLFRSKIDNLLVKKLSVKFFN
;
A
#
# COMPACT_ATOMS: atom_id res chain seq x y z
N MET A 1 -62.42 4.02 2.43
CA MET A 1 -61.10 4.09 1.75
C MET A 1 -60.78 2.68 1.29
N GLY A 2 -60.74 2.46 -0.02
CA GLY A 2 -60.71 1.11 -0.59
C GLY A 2 -59.33 0.47 -0.44
N VAL A 3 -59.31 -0.84 -0.20
CA VAL A 3 -58.08 -1.66 -0.15
C VAL A 3 -57.22 -1.48 -1.42
N ILE A 4 -57.87 -1.21 -2.56
CA ILE A 4 -57.24 -0.95 -3.86
C ILE A 4 -56.46 0.38 -3.87
N ASP A 5 -56.97 1.43 -3.20
CA ASP A 5 -56.29 2.73 -3.12
C ASP A 5 -55.03 2.64 -2.27
N SER A 6 -55.08 1.92 -1.14
CA SER A 6 -53.91 1.68 -0.28
C SER A 6 -52.83 0.82 -0.96
N LEU A 7 -53.22 -0.10 -1.85
CA LEU A 7 -52.29 -0.90 -2.66
C LEU A 7 -51.61 -0.04 -3.73
N ASN A 8 -52.37 0.83 -4.39
CA ASN A 8 -51.84 1.74 -5.40
C ASN A 8 -50.87 2.77 -4.79
N GLU A 9 -51.22 3.33 -3.62
CA GLU A 9 -50.33 4.25 -2.90
C GLU A 9 -49.04 3.57 -2.41
N THR A 10 -49.14 2.33 -1.92
CA THR A 10 -47.98 1.52 -1.51
C THR A 10 -47.08 1.17 -2.70
N SER A 11 -47.67 0.84 -3.84
CA SER A 11 -46.94 0.55 -5.08
C SER A 11 -46.21 1.79 -5.61
N ASN A 12 -46.84 2.96 -5.56
CA ASN A 12 -46.21 4.22 -5.95
C ASN A 12 -45.05 4.59 -5.00
N LYS A 13 -45.26 4.47 -3.68
CA LYS A 13 -44.19 4.63 -2.69
C LYS A 13 -43.04 3.64 -2.90
N ALA A 14 -43.31 2.39 -3.26
CA ALA A 14 -42.28 1.39 -3.52
C ALA A 14 -41.42 1.73 -4.75
N ILE A 15 -42.03 2.27 -5.81
CA ILE A 15 -41.33 2.76 -7.00
C ILE A 15 -40.46 3.98 -6.64
N ASP A 16 -41.01 4.92 -5.88
CA ASP A 16 -40.31 6.14 -5.44
C ASP A 16 -39.08 5.80 -4.56
N VAL A 17 -39.25 4.88 -3.62
CA VAL A 17 -38.15 4.37 -2.78
C VAL A 17 -37.11 3.64 -3.62
N GLY A 18 -37.51 2.86 -4.63
CA GLY A 18 -36.61 2.21 -5.57
C GLY A 18 -35.77 3.21 -6.38
N GLU A 19 -36.37 4.29 -6.84
CA GLU A 19 -35.68 5.35 -7.59
C GLU A 19 -34.68 6.11 -6.71
N VAL A 20 -35.06 6.42 -5.47
CA VAL A 20 -34.17 7.01 -4.46
C VAL A 20 -33.00 6.07 -4.16
N TYR A 21 -33.25 4.76 -4.02
CA TYR A 21 -32.21 3.76 -3.76
C TYR A 21 -31.21 3.65 -4.93
N TYR A 22 -31.71 3.71 -6.17
CA TYR A 22 -30.88 3.70 -7.36
C TYR A 22 -29.97 4.94 -7.43
N LYS A 23 -30.55 6.14 -7.22
CA LYS A 23 -29.78 7.39 -7.14
C LYS A 23 -28.72 7.35 -6.04
N LYS A 24 -29.08 6.85 -4.84
CA LYS A 24 -28.15 6.72 -3.71
C LYS A 24 -27.05 5.69 -3.96
N THR A 25 -27.35 4.60 -4.66
CA THR A 25 -26.36 3.59 -5.05
C THR A 25 -25.33 4.16 -6.01
N GLN A 26 -25.76 4.98 -6.97
CA GLN A 26 -24.85 5.65 -7.91
C GLN A 26 -23.93 6.67 -7.20
N GLU A 27 -24.48 7.50 -6.31
CA GLU A 27 -23.69 8.41 -5.46
C GLU A 27 -22.67 7.64 -4.61
N TYR A 28 -23.09 6.53 -4.01
CA TYR A 28 -22.23 5.69 -3.18
C TYR A 28 -21.09 5.06 -3.98
N TYR A 29 -21.34 4.59 -5.21
CA TYR A 29 -20.29 4.07 -6.08
C TYR A 29 -19.27 5.14 -6.46
N ARG A 30 -19.76 6.35 -6.78
CA ARG A 30 -18.90 7.50 -7.07
C ARG A 30 -18.02 7.86 -5.85
N LEU A 31 -18.59 7.81 -4.64
CA LEU A 31 -17.86 8.04 -3.40
C LEU A 31 -16.83 6.94 -3.12
N LYS A 32 -17.18 5.67 -3.35
CA LYS A 32 -16.26 4.53 -3.18
C LYS A 32 -15.05 4.63 -4.10
N VAL A 33 -15.26 4.98 -5.36
CA VAL A 33 -14.16 5.19 -6.32
C VAL A 33 -13.28 6.35 -5.88
N PHE A 34 -13.88 7.46 -5.45
CA PHE A 34 -13.12 8.60 -4.92
C PHE A 34 -12.29 8.20 -3.69
N GLN A 35 -12.91 7.52 -2.72
CA GLN A 35 -12.24 7.03 -1.52
C GLN A 35 -11.08 6.09 -1.86
N GLN A 36 -11.26 5.16 -2.79
CA GLN A 36 -10.21 4.25 -3.22
C GLN A 36 -9.04 5.02 -3.84
N LEU A 37 -9.32 5.97 -4.73
CA LEU A 37 -8.31 6.81 -5.39
C LEU A 37 -7.55 7.69 -4.38
N THR A 38 -8.24 8.29 -3.42
CA THR A 38 -7.61 9.12 -2.39
C THR A 38 -6.77 8.28 -1.43
N MET A 39 -7.24 7.09 -1.05
CA MET A 39 -6.48 6.15 -0.21
C MET A 39 -5.20 5.69 -0.90
N THR A 40 -5.28 5.26 -2.16
CA THR A 40 -4.10 4.81 -2.91
C THR A 40 -3.11 5.96 -3.11
N THR A 41 -3.60 7.14 -3.48
CA THR A 41 -2.74 8.32 -3.71
C THR A 41 -2.09 8.79 -2.40
N GLY A 42 -2.84 8.81 -1.30
CA GLY A 42 -2.32 9.18 0.02
C GLY A 42 -1.29 8.17 0.56
N MET A 43 -1.50 6.86 0.34
CA MET A 43 -0.51 5.85 0.68
C MET A 43 0.76 5.98 -0.15
N LEU A 44 0.63 6.22 -1.45
CA LEU A 44 1.77 6.43 -2.35
C LEU A 44 2.57 7.67 -1.94
N LEU A 45 1.91 8.80 -1.66
CA LEU A 45 2.56 10.03 -1.21
C LEU A 45 3.31 9.84 0.12
N LYS A 46 2.67 9.22 1.12
CA LYS A 46 3.34 8.92 2.39
C LYS A 46 4.55 8.02 2.18
N THR A 47 4.39 6.96 1.39
CA THR A 47 5.49 6.03 1.09
C THR A 47 6.62 6.70 0.32
N ALA A 48 6.31 7.61 -0.61
CA ALA A 48 7.31 8.37 -1.35
C ALA A 48 8.09 9.34 -0.46
N VAL A 49 7.42 10.03 0.47
CA VAL A 49 8.09 10.94 1.41
C VAL A 49 8.98 10.18 2.40
N PHE A 50 8.42 9.19 3.10
CA PHE A 50 9.19 8.40 4.07
C PHE A 50 10.26 7.52 3.40
N GLY A 51 9.92 6.91 2.27
CA GLY A 51 10.85 6.11 1.48
C GLY A 51 11.96 6.95 0.88
N GLY A 52 11.63 8.12 0.33
CA GLY A 52 12.61 9.06 -0.23
C GLY A 52 13.57 9.60 0.82
N LEU A 53 13.06 10.15 1.93
CA LEU A 53 13.91 10.62 3.03
C LEU A 53 14.74 9.49 3.64
N GLY A 54 14.13 8.33 3.87
CA GLY A 54 14.82 7.17 4.44
C GLY A 54 15.93 6.64 3.53
N PHE A 55 15.68 6.60 2.22
CA PHE A 55 16.67 6.19 1.23
C PHE A 55 17.85 7.16 1.20
N MET A 56 17.57 8.47 1.22
CA MET A 56 18.60 9.50 1.28
C MET A 56 19.48 9.34 2.53
N ALA A 57 18.85 9.14 3.70
CA ALA A 57 19.56 8.93 4.96
C ALA A 57 20.46 7.67 4.92
N LEU A 58 19.97 6.57 4.35
CA LEU A 58 20.74 5.34 4.17
C LEU A 58 21.99 5.56 3.30
N VAL A 59 21.87 6.32 2.22
CA VAL A 59 23.02 6.64 1.35
C VAL A 59 24.07 7.43 2.13
N PHE A 60 23.67 8.46 2.86
CA PHE A 60 24.62 9.23 3.68
C PHE A 60 25.32 8.39 4.74
N ILE A 61 24.58 7.53 5.45
CA ILE A 61 25.15 6.60 6.45
C ILE A 61 26.14 5.65 5.79
N THR A 62 25.81 5.13 4.62
CA THR A 62 26.69 4.23 3.86
C THR A 62 27.99 4.92 3.50
N VAL A 63 27.92 6.12 2.92
CA VAL A 63 29.11 6.89 2.53
C VAL A 63 29.97 7.20 3.75
N ALA A 64 29.37 7.67 4.85
CA ALA A 64 30.09 7.94 6.09
C ALA A 64 30.76 6.67 6.65
N GLY A 65 30.07 5.54 6.62
CA GLY A 65 30.60 4.24 7.06
C GLY A 65 31.81 3.79 6.23
N VAL A 66 31.75 3.92 4.91
CA VAL A 66 32.87 3.60 4.01
C VAL A 66 34.07 4.50 4.29
N VAL A 67 33.86 5.81 4.45
CA VAL A 67 34.92 6.77 4.76
C VAL A 67 35.58 6.47 6.11
N TYR A 68 34.79 6.09 7.11
CA TYR A 68 35.31 5.70 8.41
C TYR A 68 36.12 4.40 8.35
N LEU A 69 35.62 3.37 7.65
CA LEU A 69 36.34 2.12 7.44
C LEU A 69 37.65 2.34 6.65
N ALA A 70 37.63 3.23 5.67
CA ALA A 70 38.81 3.58 4.87
C ALA A 70 39.93 4.17 5.73
N LYS A 71 39.59 4.99 6.73
CA LYS A 71 40.55 5.54 7.69
C LYS A 71 41.16 4.50 8.62
N ILE A 72 40.40 3.46 9.00
CA ILE A 72 40.90 2.39 9.89
C ILE A 72 41.82 1.43 9.13
N ILE A 73 41.48 1.13 7.87
CA ILE A 73 42.20 0.18 7.02
C ILE A 73 43.37 0.85 6.28
N ASP A 74 43.48 2.18 6.35
CA ASP A 74 44.45 3.02 5.64
C ASP A 74 44.46 2.80 4.11
N SER A 75 43.39 2.21 3.58
CA SER A 75 43.21 1.90 2.17
C SER A 75 41.75 2.07 1.75
N MET A 76 41.53 3.04 0.87
CA MET A 76 40.22 3.35 0.28
C MET A 76 39.64 2.14 -0.48
N VAL A 77 40.50 1.38 -1.16
CA VAL A 77 40.10 0.22 -1.97
C VAL A 77 39.62 -0.93 -1.08
N GLY A 78 40.30 -1.19 0.03
CA GLY A 78 39.92 -2.22 1.00
C GLY A 78 38.55 -1.97 1.63
N ALA A 79 38.29 -0.72 2.02
CA ALA A 79 37.00 -0.32 2.58
C ALA A 79 35.86 -0.44 1.56
N CYS A 80 36.08 -0.05 0.31
CA CYS A 80 35.08 -0.23 -0.77
C CYS A 80 34.79 -1.71 -1.04
N LEU A 81 35.80 -2.59 -1.05
CA LEU A 81 35.61 -4.03 -1.24
C LEU A 81 34.78 -4.65 -0.11
N ILE A 82 35.06 -4.30 1.15
CA ILE A 82 34.33 -4.79 2.32
C ILE A 82 32.88 -4.29 2.30
N ALA A 83 32.66 -3.01 2.00
CA ALA A 83 31.31 -2.46 1.88
C ALA A 83 30.53 -3.11 0.74
N GLY A 84 31.17 -3.34 -0.42
CA GLY A 84 30.57 -4.06 -1.54
C GLY A 84 30.17 -5.50 -1.18
N ALA A 85 31.06 -6.24 -0.49
CA ALA A 85 30.75 -7.58 -0.01
C ALA A 85 29.58 -7.59 0.99
N PHE A 86 29.51 -6.59 1.88
CA PHE A 86 28.40 -6.42 2.82
C PHE A 86 27.06 -6.17 2.10
N PHE A 87 27.05 -5.33 1.05
CA PHE A 87 25.84 -5.11 0.25
C PHE A 87 25.40 -6.37 -0.52
N ILE A 88 26.33 -7.15 -1.03
CA ILE A 88 26.01 -8.45 -1.68
C ILE A 88 25.39 -9.41 -0.66
N LEU A 89 25.92 -9.48 0.55
CA LEU A 89 25.33 -10.28 1.63
C LEU A 89 23.91 -9.81 1.97
N LEU A 90 23.68 -8.49 2.09
CA LEU A 90 22.35 -7.93 2.30
C LEU A 90 21.38 -8.28 1.16
N LEU A 91 21.84 -8.26 -0.09
CA LEU A 91 21.04 -8.66 -1.25
C LEU A 91 20.63 -10.14 -1.18
N ILE A 92 21.55 -11.03 -0.82
CA ILE A 92 21.27 -12.46 -0.65
C ILE A 92 20.25 -12.67 0.46
N LEU A 93 20.41 -11.98 1.59
CA LEU A 93 19.49 -12.07 2.73
C LEU A 93 18.08 -11.57 2.35
N ALA A 94 18.00 -10.47 1.61
CA ALA A 94 16.74 -9.93 1.10
C ALA A 94 16.07 -10.90 0.10
N TYR A 95 16.84 -11.56 -0.76
CA TYR A 95 16.33 -12.57 -1.69
C TYR A 95 15.73 -13.77 -0.96
N LEU A 96 16.35 -14.22 0.12
CA LEU A 96 15.86 -15.33 0.95
C LEU A 96 14.57 -14.96 1.69
N PHE A 97 14.48 -13.73 2.20
CA PHE A 97 13.28 -13.23 2.87
C PHE A 97 12.11 -12.97 1.90
N ARG A 98 12.37 -12.74 0.61
CA ARG A 98 11.34 -12.54 -0.42
C ARG A 98 10.31 -13.66 -0.42
N SER A 99 10.75 -14.93 -0.35
CA SER A 99 9.85 -16.08 -0.33
C SER A 99 8.94 -16.12 0.90
N LYS A 100 9.41 -15.63 2.05
CA LYS A 100 8.59 -15.53 3.27
C LYS A 100 7.57 -14.40 3.19
N ILE A 101 7.94 -13.27 2.61
CA ILE A 101 7.04 -12.13 2.42
C ILE A 101 5.91 -12.50 1.45
N ASP A 102 6.24 -13.20 0.36
CA ASP A 102 5.26 -13.63 -0.64
C ASP A 102 4.22 -14.60 -0.01
N ASN A 103 4.70 -15.62 0.71
CA ASN A 103 3.82 -16.56 1.42
C ASN A 103 2.94 -15.86 2.48
N LEU A 104 3.46 -14.88 3.22
CA LEU A 104 2.68 -14.12 4.20
C LEU A 104 1.62 -13.22 3.55
N LEU A 105 1.95 -12.61 2.41
CA LEU A 105 1.01 -11.81 1.62
C LEU A 105 -0.12 -12.68 1.05
N VAL A 106 0.22 -13.80 0.43
CA VAL A 106 -0.76 -14.76 -0.11
C VAL A 106 -1.70 -15.24 1.00
N LYS A 107 -1.16 -15.59 2.18
CA LYS A 107 -1.97 -16.06 3.31
C LYS A 107 -2.91 -14.98 3.86
N LYS A 108 -2.44 -13.73 3.99
CA LYS A 108 -3.28 -12.61 4.45
C LYS A 108 -4.35 -12.21 3.43
N LEU A 109 -4.02 -12.23 2.14
CA LEU A 109 -4.95 -11.92 1.07
C LEU A 109 -6.00 -13.02 0.90
N SER A 110 -5.58 -14.29 0.97
CA SER A 110 -6.47 -15.44 0.86
C SER A 110 -7.57 -15.39 1.94
N VAL A 111 -7.22 -15.12 3.19
CA VAL A 111 -8.21 -15.00 4.28
C VAL A 111 -9.19 -13.85 4.09
N LYS A 112 -8.77 -12.74 3.45
CA LYS A 112 -9.61 -11.56 3.23
C LYS A 112 -10.52 -11.65 2.00
N PHE A 113 -10.18 -12.51 1.04
CA PHE A 113 -10.90 -12.68 -0.22
C PHE A 113 -11.79 -13.93 -0.25
N PHE A 114 -11.40 -15.00 0.46
CA PHE A 114 -12.10 -16.29 0.41
C PHE A 114 -12.85 -16.65 1.70
N ASN A 115 -12.89 -15.75 2.69
CA ASN A 115 -13.65 -15.93 3.94
C ASN A 115 -14.46 -14.66 4.23
#